data_AF-A0A2N2CMP9-F1
#
_entry.id   AF-A0A2N2CMP9-F1
#
_cell.length_a   1.000
_cell.length_b   1.000
_cell.length_c   1.000
_cell.angle_alpha   90.00
_cell.angle_beta   90.00
_cell.angle_gamma   90.00
#
_symmetry.space_group_name_H-M   'P 1'
#
loop_
_entity.id
_entity.type
_entity.pdbx_description
1 polymer ?
#
loop_
_entity_poly.entity_id
_entity_poly.type
_entity_poly.pdbx_seq_one_letter_code
_entity_poly.pdbx_strand_id
1 'polypeptide(L)'
;MTIADIEEIDKIMLTATDVAPLLGFDANSIRMQAREDPTLLGFPVVVAGTRVQIPKEGFLHYLRYGRTVIIQQSDELHYEGRGA
;
A
#
# COMPACT_ATOMS: atom_id res chain seq x y z
N MET A 1 14.60 -0.75 11.59
CA MET A 1 14.12 0.40 10.79
C MET A 1 12.74 0.75 11.27
N THR A 2 12.46 2.03 11.48
CA THR A 2 11.20 2.57 12.02
C THR A 2 10.47 3.39 10.96
N ILE A 3 9.24 3.82 11.27
CA ILE A 3 8.48 4.74 10.41
C ILE A 3 9.21 6.09 10.30
N ALA A 4 9.78 6.58 11.40
CA ALA A 4 10.55 7.83 11.40
C ALA A 4 11.77 7.76 10.46
N ASP A 5 12.45 6.60 10.42
CA ASP A 5 13.59 6.39 9.53
C ASP A 5 13.19 6.56 8.05
N ILE A 6 11.96 6.16 7.65
CA ILE A 6 11.45 6.35 6.28
C ILE A 6 11.11 7.82 6.00
N GLU A 7 10.58 8.53 6.99
CA GLU A 7 10.19 9.94 6.85
C GLU A 7 11.41 10.82 6.52
N GLU A 8 12.55 10.53 7.16
CA GLU A 8 13.83 11.21 6.95
C GLU A 8 14.49 10.92 5.59
N ILE A 9 14.05 9.89 4.86
CA ILE A 9 14.56 9.61 3.52
C ILE A 9 14.14 10.74 2.57
N ASP A 10 15.12 11.46 2.03
CA ASP A 10 14.93 12.47 0.98
C ASP A 10 14.69 11.83 -0.40
N LYS A 11 13.61 11.03 -0.49
CA LYS A 11 13.11 10.42 -1.72
C LYS A 11 11.59 10.48 -1.72
N ILE A 12 11.03 10.83 -2.87
CA ILE A 12 9.58 10.72 -3.10
C ILE A 12 9.14 9.28 -3.41
N MET A 13 10.05 8.48 -3.98
CA MET A 13 9.82 7.08 -4.34
C MET A 13 10.82 6.20 -3.60
N LEU A 14 10.29 5.26 -2.83
CA LEU A 14 11.03 4.23 -2.12
C LEU A 14 11.22 3.01 -3.02
N THR A 15 12.26 2.23 -2.72
CA THR A 15 12.49 0.92 -3.33
C THR A 15 11.98 -0.18 -2.42
N ALA A 16 11.81 -1.39 -2.97
CA ALA A 16 11.51 -2.57 -2.16
C ALA A 16 12.53 -2.81 -1.03
N THR A 17 13.80 -2.44 -1.23
CA THR A 17 14.85 -2.54 -0.21
C THR A 17 14.64 -1.52 0.91
N ASP A 18 14.19 -0.30 0.57
CA ASP A 18 13.91 0.74 1.57
C ASP A 18 12.73 0.33 2.46
N VAL A 19 11.74 -0.44 2.01
CA VAL A 19 10.54 -0.80 2.81
C VAL A 19 10.59 -2.19 3.45
N ALA A 20 11.39 -3.11 2.90
CA ALA A 20 11.47 -4.51 3.32
C ALA A 20 11.68 -4.70 4.84
N PRO A 21 12.61 -3.98 5.50
CA PRO A 21 12.82 -4.10 6.94
C PRO A 21 11.60 -3.74 7.80
N LEU A 22 10.74 -2.82 7.35
CA LEU A 22 9.52 -2.44 8.07
C LEU A 22 8.43 -3.49 7.97
N LEU A 23 8.37 -4.22 6.85
CA LEU A 23 7.39 -5.28 6.61
C LEU A 23 7.86 -6.63 7.15
N GLY A 24 9.13 -6.78 7.51
CA GLY A 24 9.72 -8.06 7.89
C GLY A 24 9.87 -9.04 6.72
N PHE A 25 9.96 -8.53 5.49
CA PHE A 25 10.04 -9.33 4.27
C PHE A 25 11.37 -9.15 3.54
N ASP A 26 11.71 -10.09 2.66
CA ASP A 26 12.79 -9.90 1.69
C ASP A 26 12.35 -8.96 0.55
N ALA A 27 13.27 -8.13 0.07
CA ALA A 27 12.99 -7.17 -0.99
C ALA A 27 12.60 -7.84 -2.31
N ASN A 28 13.13 -9.04 -2.62
CA ASN A 28 12.72 -9.77 -3.82
C ASN A 28 11.32 -10.35 -3.69
N SER A 29 10.90 -10.79 -2.50
CA SER A 29 9.51 -11.22 -2.28
C SER A 29 8.53 -10.09 -2.59
N ILE A 30 8.82 -8.86 -2.14
CA ILE A 30 8.01 -7.67 -2.45
C ILE A 30 8.00 -7.42 -3.97
N ARG A 31 9.16 -7.51 -4.63
CA ARG A 31 9.24 -7.31 -6.08
C ARG A 31 8.49 -8.37 -6.87
N MET A 32 8.55 -9.62 -6.45
CA MET A 32 7.82 -10.73 -7.07
C MET A 32 6.32 -10.49 -6.93
N GLN A 33 5.86 -10.24 -5.70
CA GLN A 33 4.46 -9.95 -5.43
C GLN A 33 3.95 -8.74 -6.25
N ALA A 34 4.72 -7.65 -6.30
CA ALA A 34 4.34 -6.46 -7.07
C ALA A 34 4.18 -6.73 -8.57
N ARG A 35 5.03 -7.60 -9.14
CA ARG A 35 4.97 -7.95 -10.57
C ARG A 35 3.84 -8.94 -10.89
N GLU A 36 3.53 -9.82 -9.96
CA GLU A 36 2.45 -10.79 -10.10
C GLU A 36 1.09 -10.12 -9.94
N ASP A 37 0.89 -9.44 -8.81
CA ASP A 37 -0.29 -8.64 -8.56
C ASP A 37 0.02 -7.51 -7.55
N PRO A 38 0.17 -6.26 -8.03
CA PRO A 38 0.47 -5.13 -7.17
C PRO A 38 -0.65 -4.80 -6.17
N THR A 39 -1.89 -5.20 -6.43
CA THR A 39 -3.04 -4.88 -5.57
C THR A 39 -3.01 -5.66 -4.26
N LEU A 40 -2.31 -6.80 -4.23
CA LEU A 40 -2.19 -7.66 -3.05
C LEU A 40 -1.30 -7.03 -1.96
N LEU A 41 -0.39 -6.13 -2.29
CA LEU A 41 0.48 -5.45 -1.33
C LEU A 41 -0.28 -4.53 -0.37
N GLY A 42 -1.47 -4.05 -0.76
CA GLY A 42 -2.30 -3.17 0.07
C GLY A 42 -1.83 -1.71 0.17
N PHE A 43 -0.76 -1.35 -0.53
CA PHE A 43 -0.24 0.01 -0.69
C PHE A 43 0.09 0.29 -2.16
N PRO A 44 0.08 1.56 -2.59
CA PRO A 44 0.36 1.89 -3.98
C PRO A 44 1.80 1.51 -4.37
N VAL A 45 1.94 0.96 -5.57
CA VAL A 45 3.22 0.58 -6.15
C VAL A 45 3.22 0.88 -7.64
N VAL A 46 4.38 1.30 -8.16
CA VAL A 46 4.64 1.52 -9.59
C VAL A 46 5.59 0.43 -10.06
N VAL A 47 5.16 -0.33 -11.06
CA VAL A 47 5.92 -1.42 -11.67
C VAL A 47 6.33 -1.02 -13.08
N ALA A 48 7.65 -1.01 -13.35
CA ALA A 48 8.22 -0.70 -14.65
C ALA A 48 9.28 -1.76 -15.02
N GLY A 49 8.83 -2.79 -15.75
CA GLY A 49 9.66 -3.95 -16.06
C GLY A 49 10.11 -4.67 -14.78
N THR A 50 11.43 -4.70 -14.53
CA THR A 50 11.99 -5.32 -13.31
C THR A 50 11.99 -4.39 -12.10
N ARG A 51 11.77 -3.08 -12.30
CA ARG A 51 11.83 -2.06 -11.27
C ARG A 51 10.50 -1.92 -10.55
N VAL A 52 10.59 -1.81 -9.23
CA VAL A 52 9.46 -1.57 -8.34
C VAL A 52 9.77 -0.32 -7.53
N GLN A 53 8.89 0.67 -7.64
CA GLN A 53 8.96 1.93 -6.90
C GLN A 53 7.68 2.12 -6.09
N ILE A 54 7.81 2.63 -4.89
CA ILE A 54 6.72 2.74 -3.92
C ILE A 54 6.63 4.22 -3.51
N PRO A 55 5.52 4.92 -3.79
CA PRO A 55 5.35 6.29 -3.32
C PRO A 55 5.50 6.38 -1.80
N LYS A 56 6.42 7.22 -1.31
CA LYS A 56 6.72 7.34 0.14
C LYS A 56 5.46 7.65 0.94
N GLU A 57 4.72 8.67 0.52
CA GLU A 57 3.49 9.10 1.20
C GLU A 57 2.41 8.01 1.19
N GLY A 58 2.28 7.27 0.08
CA GLY A 58 1.32 6.18 -0.01
C GLY A 58 1.66 5.00 0.92
N PHE A 59 2.95 4.71 1.07
CA PHE A 59 3.41 3.68 1.99
C PHE A 59 3.28 4.09 3.46
N LEU A 60 3.63 5.34 3.80
CA LEU A 60 3.44 5.89 5.14
C LEU A 60 1.96 5.94 5.54
N HIS A 61 1.08 6.33 4.61
CA HIS A 61 -0.37 6.28 4.84
C HIS A 61 -0.83 4.85 5.17
N TYR A 62 -0.37 3.85 4.42
CA TYR A 62 -0.69 2.45 4.68
C TYR A 62 -0.25 1.98 6.08
N LEU A 63 0.97 2.33 6.51
CA LEU A 63 1.45 1.94 7.84
C LEU A 63 0.66 2.60 8.99
N ARG A 64 0.13 3.81 8.77
CA ARG A 64 -0.61 4.56 9.79
C ARG A 64 -2.09 4.21 9.85
N TYR A 65 -2.72 3.96 8.70
CA TYR A 65 -4.18 3.88 8.57
C TYR A 65 -4.67 2.58 7.93
N GLY A 66 -3.77 1.73 7.43
CA GLY A 66 -4.11 0.50 6.72
C GLY A 66 -4.48 0.71 5.25
N ARG A 67 -5.12 -0.31 4.66
CA ARG A 67 -5.54 -0.31 3.24
C ARG A 67 -6.72 0.66 3.04
N THR A 68 -6.56 1.62 2.15
CA THR A 68 -7.67 2.47 1.70
C THR A 68 -8.66 1.64 0.89
N VAL A 69 -9.89 1.52 1.38
CA VAL A 69 -11.01 0.91 0.66
C VAL A 69 -11.85 2.04 0.08
N ILE A 70 -12.04 2.06 -1.25
CA ILE A 70 -13.01 2.96 -1.87
C ILE A 70 -14.39 2.34 -1.64
N ILE A 71 -15.15 2.89 -0.70
CA ILE A 71 -16.56 2.54 -0.53
C ILE A 71 -17.34 3.25 -1.64
N GLN A 72 -17.94 2.49 -2.56
CA GLN A 72 -18.86 3.06 -3.54
C GLN A 72 -20.16 3.42 -2.81
N GLN A 73 -20.64 4.66 -2.98
CA GLN A 73 -21.83 5.22 -2.32
C GLN A 73 -23.17 4.48 -2.58
N SER A 74 -23.19 3.35 -3.29
CA SER A 74 -24.42 2.65 -3.68
C SER A 74 -24.99 1.67 -2.64
N ASP A 75 -24.27 1.36 -1.56
CA ASP A 75 -24.74 0.37 -0.57
C ASP A 75 -25.70 0.94 0.50
N GLU A 76 -26.03 2.24 0.45
CA GLU A 76 -26.86 2.90 1.47
C GLU A 76 -28.38 3.03 1.16
N LEU A 77 -28.88 2.57 -0.01
CA LEU A 77 -30.28 2.85 -0.40
C LEU A 77 -31.27 1.67 -0.37
N HIS A 78 -30.92 0.53 0.23
CA HIS A 78 -31.87 -0.57 0.44
C HIS A 78 -32.04 -0.99 1.91
N TYR A 79 -32.38 -0.02 2.76
CA TYR A 79 -33.14 -0.30 3.98
C TYR A 79 -34.55 0.26 3.81
N GLU A 80 -35.35 -0.39 2.95
CA GLU A 80 -36.80 -0.23 3.04
C GLU A 80 -37.25 -0.81 4.37
N GLY A 81 -37.57 0.09 5.30
CA GLY A 81 -38.15 -0.26 6.58
C GLY A 81 -39.38 -1.14 6.36
N ARG A 82 -39.27 -2.41 6.73
CA ARG A 82 -40.45 -3.15 7.18
C ARG A 82 -40.81 -2.64 8.57
N GLY A 83 -41.54 -1.54 8.57
CA GLY A 83 -42.58 -1.33 9.55
C GLY A 83 -43.74 -2.28 9.25
N ALA A 84 -44.02 -3.17 10.19
CA ALA A 84 -45.33 -3.70 10.56
C ALA A 84 -45.15 -4.59 11.79
#